data_AF-A0A957UUL3-F1
#
_entry.id   AF-A0A957UUL3-F1
#
_cell.length_a   1.000
_cell.length_b   1.000
_cell.length_c   1.000
_cell.angle_alpha   90.00
_cell.angle_beta   90.00
_cell.angle_gamma   90.00
#
_symmetry.space_group_name_H-M   'P 1'
#
loop_
_entity.id
_entity.type
_entity.pdbx_description
1 polymer ?
#
loop_
_entity_poly.entity_id
_entity_poly.type
_entity_poly.pdbx_seq_one_letter_code
_entity_poly.pdbx_strand_id
1 'polypeptide(L)'
;MKHELSQDQINFYQENGFIVIHDFLTADELETWRAAVDEAVSERGQRRIPNRPDADIKDEDAYYNRVFVQRVNLWQSNAKMRELMLDWRLGKMATELAGVDGMRIWHDQALIKQPWAN
;
A
#
# COMPACT_ATOMS: atom_id res chain seq x y z
N MET A 1 -6.44 -14.19 2.78
CA MET A 1 -5.54 -13.63 1.76
C MET A 1 -4.97 -14.81 1.02
N LYS A 2 -5.04 -14.84 -0.31
CA LYS A 2 -4.43 -15.90 -1.12
C LYS A 2 -2.92 -15.66 -1.20
N HIS A 3 -2.15 -16.33 -0.33
CA HIS A 3 -0.73 -16.07 -0.14
C HIS A 3 0.21 -17.22 -0.50
N GLU A 4 -0.32 -18.35 -0.95
CA GLU A 4 0.50 -19.43 -1.49
C GLU A 4 0.68 -19.22 -2.99
N LEU A 5 1.94 -19.25 -3.44
CA LEU A 5 2.33 -19.01 -4.83
C LEU A 5 2.77 -20.32 -5.47
N SER A 6 2.32 -20.58 -6.70
CA SER A 6 2.86 -21.66 -7.51
C SER A 6 4.22 -21.28 -8.11
N GLN A 7 5.00 -22.28 -8.51
CA GLN A 7 6.25 -22.02 -9.22
C GLN A 7 6.03 -21.25 -10.54
N ASP A 8 4.94 -21.54 -11.25
CA ASP A 8 4.59 -20.83 -12.48
C ASP A 8 4.30 -19.35 -12.23
N GLN A 9 3.66 -19.01 -11.11
CA GLN A 9 3.43 -17.63 -10.69
C GLN A 9 4.73 -16.90 -10.37
N ILE A 10 5.63 -17.56 -9.64
CA ILE A 10 6.96 -17.01 -9.33
C ILE A 10 7.75 -16.78 -10.63
N ASN A 11 7.78 -17.76 -11.53
CA ASN A 11 8.47 -17.66 -12.82
C ASN A 11 7.89 -16.50 -13.66
N PHE A 12 6.56 -16.39 -13.74
CA PHE A 12 5.90 -15.30 -14.46
C PHE A 12 6.32 -13.93 -13.94
N TYR A 13 6.33 -13.74 -12.60
CA TYR A 13 6.79 -12.48 -11.99
C TYR A 13 8.25 -12.18 -12.32
N GLN A 14 9.13 -13.18 -12.24
CA GLN A 14 10.56 -13.00 -12.51
C GLN A 14 10.85 -12.65 -13.98
N GLU A 15 10.07 -13.21 -14.91
CA GLU A 15 10.19 -12.91 -16.34
C GLU A 15 9.57 -11.56 -16.72
N ASN A 16 8.42 -11.19 -16.14
CA ASN A 16 7.61 -10.06 -16.59
C ASN A 16 7.70 -8.82 -15.69
N GLY A 17 8.22 -8.95 -14.47
CA GLY A 17 8.32 -7.88 -13.48
C GLY A 17 7.00 -7.55 -12.77
N PHE A 18 5.93 -8.31 -13.00
CA PHE A 18 4.64 -8.16 -12.31
C PHE A 18 3.87 -9.49 -12.26
N ILE A 19 2.86 -9.55 -11.38
CA ILE A 19 1.90 -10.65 -11.31
C ILE A 19 0.52 -10.13 -10.89
N VAL A 20 -0.53 -10.78 -11.39
CA VAL A 20 -1.92 -10.55 -10.94
C VAL A 20 -2.41 -11.77 -10.17
N ILE A 21 -2.91 -11.54 -8.95
CA ILE A 21 -3.53 -12.57 -8.12
C ILE A 21 -4.99 -12.20 -7.91
N HIS A 22 -5.89 -12.96 -8.54
CA HIS A 22 -7.33 -12.72 -8.45
C HIS A 22 -7.89 -13.11 -7.08
N ASP A 23 -8.81 -12.30 -6.57
CA ASP A 23 -9.40 -12.39 -5.22
C ASP A 23 -8.32 -12.56 -4.15
N PHE A 24 -7.30 -11.71 -4.22
CA PHE A 24 -6.19 -11.74 -3.29
C PHE A 24 -6.65 -11.64 -1.83
N LEU A 25 -7.60 -10.75 -1.57
CA LEU A 25 -8.30 -10.64 -0.29
C LEU A 25 -9.66 -11.33 -0.37
N THR A 26 -10.06 -11.98 0.71
CA THR A 26 -11.46 -12.37 0.91
C THR A 26 -12.35 -11.13 1.09
N ALA A 27 -13.68 -11.27 1.00
CA ALA A 27 -14.60 -10.15 1.22
C ALA A 27 -14.39 -9.50 2.59
N ASP A 28 -14.29 -10.29 3.66
CA ASP A 28 -14.11 -9.79 5.03
C ASP A 28 -12.75 -9.10 5.22
N GLU A 29 -11.69 -9.65 4.64
CA GLU A 29 -10.38 -8.99 4.64
C GLU A 29 -10.42 -7.69 3.85
N LEU A 30 -11.09 -7.66 2.68
CA LEU A 30 -11.22 -6.45 1.88
C LEU A 30 -11.95 -5.34 2.67
N GLU A 31 -13.03 -5.67 3.38
CA GLU A 31 -13.71 -4.70 4.25
C GLU A 31 -12.80 -4.22 5.39
N THR A 32 -12.04 -5.12 5.99
CA THR A 32 -11.06 -4.78 7.04
C THR A 32 -10.00 -3.80 6.53
N TRP A 33 -9.44 -4.07 5.35
CA TRP A 33 -8.48 -3.19 4.69
C TRP A 33 -9.08 -1.84 4.36
N ARG A 34 -10.30 -1.80 3.82
CA ARG A 34 -10.99 -0.55 3.51
C ARG A 34 -11.20 0.31 4.76
N ALA A 35 -11.73 -0.27 5.83
CA ALA A 35 -11.95 0.44 7.08
C ALA A 35 -10.65 0.99 7.68
N ALA A 36 -9.56 0.22 7.65
CA ALA A 36 -8.25 0.66 8.15
C ALA A 36 -7.67 1.82 7.32
N VAL A 37 -7.78 1.75 5.99
CA VAL A 37 -7.30 2.82 5.10
C VAL A 37 -8.13 4.09 5.28
N ASP A 38 -9.46 3.99 5.32
CA ASP A 38 -10.35 5.14 5.50
C ASP A 38 -10.10 5.85 6.83
N GLU A 39 -9.96 5.08 7.92
CA GLU A 39 -9.59 5.61 9.24
C GLU A 39 -8.23 6.32 9.18
N ALA A 40 -7.19 5.65 8.68
CA ALA A 40 -5.84 6.19 8.67
C ALA A 40 -5.70 7.45 7.78
N VAL A 41 -6.40 7.50 6.66
CA VAL A 41 -6.43 8.67 5.76
C VAL A 41 -7.16 9.84 6.45
N SER A 42 -8.30 9.56 7.11
CA SER A 42 -9.07 10.55 7.85
C SER A 42 -8.26 11.15 9.01
N GLU A 43 -7.62 10.31 9.83
CA GLU A 43 -6.76 10.72 10.94
C GLU A 43 -5.54 11.53 10.48
N ARG A 44 -4.95 11.16 9.34
CA ARG A 44 -3.80 11.88 8.78
C ARG A 44 -4.18 13.30 8.34
N GLY A 45 -5.43 13.51 7.92
CA GLY A 45 -5.96 14.80 7.49
C GLY A 45 -5.35 15.20 6.14
N GLN A 46 -4.90 16.44 5.99
CA GLN A 46 -4.29 16.94 4.75
C GLN A 46 -2.81 16.59 4.58
N ARG A 47 -2.15 16.13 5.65
CA ARG A 47 -0.71 15.88 5.68
C ARG A 47 -0.33 14.71 4.80
N ARG A 48 0.63 14.88 3.90
CA ARG A 48 1.09 13.80 3.01
C ARG A 48 1.97 12.79 3.75
N ILE A 49 2.87 13.24 4.62
CA ILE A 49 3.89 12.42 5.30
C ILE A 49 3.73 12.54 6.83
N PRO A 50 3.90 11.46 7.63
CA PRO A 50 3.91 11.56 9.09
C PRO A 50 4.99 12.51 9.60
N ASN A 51 4.69 13.23 10.67
CA ASN A 51 5.65 14.02 11.45
C ASN A 51 6.45 15.05 10.63
N ARG A 52 5.94 15.47 9.47
CA ARG A 52 6.53 16.53 8.64
C ARG A 52 5.47 17.57 8.26
N PRO A 53 5.18 18.54 9.13
CA PRO A 53 4.20 19.59 8.85
C PRO A 53 4.61 20.49 7.66
N ASP A 54 5.91 20.61 7.37
CA ASP A 54 6.43 21.52 6.35
C ASP A 54 6.62 20.87 4.96
N ALA A 55 6.29 19.58 4.82
CA ALA A 55 6.50 18.82 3.59
C ALA A 55 5.35 18.95 2.58
N ASP A 56 4.29 19.67 2.92
CA ASP A 56 3.01 19.52 2.21
C ASP A 56 2.87 20.36 0.94
N ILE A 57 3.70 21.39 0.69
CA ILE A 57 3.53 22.22 -0.52
C ILE A 57 4.88 22.75 -1.03
N LYS A 58 5.52 22.01 -1.94
CA LYS A 58 6.37 22.61 -2.98
C LYS A 58 5.54 22.78 -4.25
N ASP A 59 5.77 23.82 -5.04
CA ASP A 59 4.98 24.16 -6.24
C ASP A 59 4.86 22.99 -7.25
N GLU A 60 5.85 22.10 -7.30
CA GLU A 60 5.83 20.88 -8.13
C GLU A 60 4.78 19.84 -7.67
N ASP A 61 4.43 19.80 -6.38
CA ASP A 61 3.40 18.92 -5.84
C ASP A 61 1.97 19.44 -6.17
N ALA A 62 1.82 20.71 -6.56
CA ALA A 62 0.51 21.31 -6.82
C ALA A 62 -0.22 20.68 -8.01
N TYR A 63 0.51 20.14 -9.00
CA TYR A 63 -0.10 19.41 -10.13
C TYR A 63 -0.50 17.98 -9.74
N TYR A 64 0.37 17.24 -9.03
CA TYR A 64 0.08 15.87 -8.62
C TYR A 64 -0.96 15.76 -7.49
N ASN A 65 -1.01 16.75 -6.59
CA ASN A 65 -2.05 16.87 -5.56
C ASN A 65 -3.44 17.13 -6.17
N ARG A 66 -3.54 17.58 -7.43
CA ARG A 66 -4.83 17.75 -8.12
C ARG A 66 -5.43 16.44 -8.60
N VAL A 67 -4.62 15.39 -8.78
CA VAL A 67 -5.06 14.12 -9.38
C VAL A 67 -5.33 13.04 -8.34
N PHE A 68 -4.56 13.03 -7.24
CA PHE A 68 -4.71 12.03 -6.18
C PHE A 68 -4.64 12.65 -4.78
N VAL A 69 -5.50 12.18 -3.87
CA VAL A 69 -5.24 12.29 -2.44
C VAL A 69 -4.17 11.25 -2.08
N GLN A 70 -3.00 11.74 -1.67
CA GLN A 70 -1.85 10.90 -1.36
C GLN A 70 -1.51 10.95 0.14
N ARG A 71 -1.41 9.80 0.79
CA ARG A 71 -0.91 9.68 2.17
C ARG A 71 0.15 8.58 2.24
N VAL A 72 1.35 8.93 2.68
CA VAL A 72 2.51 8.03 2.74
C VAL A 72 2.76 7.62 4.18
N ASN A 73 3.26 6.39 4.39
CA ASN A 73 3.66 5.86 5.70
C ASN A 73 2.52 5.91 6.74
N LEU A 74 1.32 5.48 6.35
CA LEU A 74 0.19 5.33 7.29
C LEU A 74 0.50 4.26 8.35
N TRP A 75 1.28 3.22 8.01
CA TRP A 75 1.72 2.17 8.94
C TRP A 75 2.51 2.71 10.16
N GLN A 76 3.09 3.90 10.04
CA GLN A 76 3.86 4.51 11.13
C GLN A 76 2.99 5.26 12.15
N SER A 77 1.74 5.57 11.82
CA SER A 77 0.87 6.38 12.69
C SER A 77 -0.53 5.81 12.91
N ASN A 78 -0.91 4.75 12.23
CA ASN A 78 -2.17 4.04 12.47
C ASN A 78 -1.89 2.56 12.75
N ALA A 79 -2.41 2.06 13.87
CA ALA A 79 -2.13 0.71 14.35
C ALA A 79 -2.72 -0.37 13.45
N LYS A 80 -3.92 -0.16 12.90
CA LYS A 80 -4.55 -1.11 11.97
C LYS A 80 -3.75 -1.20 10.67
N MET A 81 -3.35 -0.07 10.10
CA MET A 81 -2.46 -0.06 8.94
C MET A 81 -1.12 -0.73 9.24
N ARG A 82 -0.57 -0.56 10.45
CA ARG A 82 0.65 -1.25 10.88
C ARG A 82 0.47 -2.77 10.87
N GLU A 83 -0.63 -3.28 11.41
CA GLU A 83 -0.95 -4.71 11.42
C GLU A 83 -1.05 -5.27 9.99
N LEU A 84 -1.75 -4.55 9.09
CA LEU A 84 -1.90 -4.96 7.70
C LEU A 84 -0.56 -4.99 6.96
N MET A 85 0.23 -3.92 7.09
CA MET A 85 1.51 -3.80 6.38
C MET A 85 2.55 -4.78 6.89
N LEU A 86 2.58 -5.08 8.19
CA LEU A 86 3.50 -6.04 8.81
C LEU A 86 2.95 -7.48 8.84
N ASP A 87 1.87 -7.77 8.13
CA ASP A 87 1.37 -9.14 8.01
C ASP A 87 2.44 -10.03 7.36
N TRP A 88 2.83 -11.09 8.06
CA TRP A 88 3.91 -11.99 7.63
C TRP A 88 3.62 -12.64 6.26
N ARG A 89 2.35 -12.79 5.89
CA ARG A 89 1.92 -13.37 4.60
C ARG A 89 2.37 -12.50 3.43
N LEU A 90 2.25 -11.17 3.55
CA LEU A 90 2.74 -10.23 2.55
C LEU A 90 4.26 -10.28 2.41
N GLY A 91 4.96 -10.34 3.56
CA GLY A 91 6.41 -10.48 3.60
C GLY A 91 6.88 -11.75 2.89
N LYS A 92 6.30 -12.91 3.24
CA LYS A 92 6.60 -14.22 2.62
C LYS A 92 6.43 -14.18 1.11
N MET A 93 5.28 -13.70 0.63
CA MET A 93 5.03 -13.62 -0.81
C MET A 93 6.03 -12.71 -1.53
N ALA A 94 6.31 -11.53 -0.97
CA ALA A 94 7.23 -10.59 -1.60
C ALA A 94 8.66 -11.15 -1.66
N THR A 95 9.09 -11.89 -0.62
CA THR A 95 10.38 -12.58 -0.61
C THR A 95 10.44 -13.76 -1.58
N GLU A 96 9.36 -14.55 -1.69
CA GLU A 96 9.25 -15.67 -2.64
C GLU A 96 9.30 -15.18 -4.09
N LEU A 97 8.54 -14.14 -4.42
CA LEU A 97 8.54 -13.52 -5.75
C LEU A 97 9.93 -12.95 -6.11
N ALA A 98 10.55 -12.23 -5.17
CA ALA A 98 11.85 -11.60 -5.39
C ALA A 98 13.04 -12.57 -5.30
N GLY A 99 12.87 -13.77 -4.73
CA GLY A 99 13.96 -14.72 -4.53
C GLY A 99 15.00 -14.26 -3.52
N VAL A 100 14.58 -13.60 -2.44
CA VAL A 100 15.47 -13.04 -1.39
C VAL A 100 15.07 -13.52 -0.01
N ASP A 101 16.02 -13.53 0.93
CA ASP A 101 15.79 -14.05 2.29
C ASP A 101 14.95 -13.14 3.20
N GLY A 102 14.79 -11.87 2.84
CA GLY A 102 14.06 -10.92 3.67
C GLY A 102 13.77 -9.59 2.98
N MET A 103 12.68 -8.96 3.40
CA MET A 103 12.23 -7.65 2.93
C MET A 103 11.98 -6.73 4.13
N ARG A 104 12.23 -5.43 3.97
CA ARG A 104 11.82 -4.39 4.92
C ARG A 104 10.84 -3.45 4.25
N ILE A 105 9.83 -3.03 5.00
CA ILE A 105 8.92 -1.99 4.53
C ILE A 105 9.67 -0.68 4.45
N TRP A 106 9.73 -0.11 3.26
CA TRP A 106 10.20 1.25 3.06
C TRP A 106 9.06 2.25 3.30
N HIS A 107 7.94 2.09 2.60
CA HIS A 107 6.70 2.81 2.88
C HIS A 107 5.45 2.08 2.37
N ASP A 108 4.30 2.42 2.94
CA ASP A 108 2.99 2.25 2.30
C ASP A 108 2.49 3.60 1.75
N GLN A 109 1.54 3.54 0.82
CA GLN A 109 0.92 4.75 0.29
C GLN A 109 -0.54 4.53 -0.08
N ALA A 110 -1.44 5.30 0.52
CA ALA A 110 -2.79 5.46 0.01
C ALA A 110 -2.77 6.43 -1.18
N LEU A 111 -3.31 5.97 -2.31
CA LEU A 111 -3.49 6.73 -3.55
C LEU A 111 -4.98 6.71 -3.92
N ILE A 112 -5.69 7.79 -3.60
CA ILE A 112 -7.14 7.86 -3.83
C ILE A 112 -7.40 8.83 -4.98
N LYS A 113 -8.01 8.30 -6.04
CA LYS A 113 -8.49 9.10 -7.17
C LYS A 113 -9.95 9.47 -6.92
N GLN A 114 -10.23 10.76 -6.81
CA GLN A 114 -11.61 11.20 -6.64
C GLN A 114 -12.38 11.10 -7.95
N PRO A 115 -13.71 10.90 -7.90
CA PRO A 115 -14.56 11.01 -9.08
C PRO A 115 -14.29 12.33 -9.81
N TRP A 116 -14.14 12.27 -11.14
CA TRP A 116 -13.94 13.43 -12.01
C TRP A 116 -12.62 14.21 -11.83
N ALA A 117 -11.60 13.63 -11.18
CA ALA A 117 -10.29 14.27 -10.96
C ALA A 117 -9.34 14.27 -12.19
N ASN A 118 -9.86 14.34 -13.42
CA ASN A 118 -9.07 14.34 -14.68
C ASN A 118 -9.36 15.59 -15.51
#